data_AF-A0A951CEK3-F1
#
_entry.id   AF-A0A951CEK3-F1
#
_cell.length_a   1.000
_cell.length_b   1.000
_cell.length_c   1.000
_cell.angle_alpha   90.00
_cell.angle_beta   90.00
_cell.angle_gamma   90.00
#
_symmetry.space_group_name_H-M   'P 1'
#
loop_
_entity.id
_entity.type
_entity.pdbx_description
1 polymer ?
#
loop_
_entity_poly.entity_id
_entity_poly.type
_entity_poly.pdbx_seq_one_letter_code
_entity_poly.pdbx_strand_id
1 'polypeptide(L)'
;MGVTPPSGTNPHRKVRCPVVDPWDGASLDALRSPWTGAARLLLSENFTGRPPLWGTEVRVGWHAGELLVLFLCQDPEPWATLTERDGPLWEEEVVEVFVDPFGDGDCYFEFEVNPLNTVLDLFVRRVRTGLRKDFAWDCDGLRTAAGRLTYGWVAGLAIPFRSFGNWEPTATGWRLNFCRIERPRNRPRELSAWSPTFAKTFHVPERFGLAELA
;
A
#
# COMPACT_ATOMS: atom_id res chain seq x y z
N MET A 1 10.41 -18.24 19.14
CA MET A 1 11.24 -18.74 18.02
C MET A 1 10.98 -17.84 16.82
N GLY A 2 11.97 -17.02 16.44
CA GLY A 2 11.85 -16.15 15.27
C GLY A 2 12.02 -16.98 14.01
N VAL A 3 10.97 -17.07 13.19
CA VAL A 3 11.09 -17.61 11.84
C VAL A 3 11.84 -16.55 11.05
N THR A 4 13.04 -16.87 10.59
CA THR A 4 13.76 -16.04 9.63
C THR A 4 12.89 -15.96 8.37
N PRO A 5 12.54 -14.76 7.88
CA PRO A 5 11.74 -14.65 6.67
C PRO A 5 12.47 -15.37 5.52
N PRO A 6 11.74 -16.04 4.62
CA PRO A 6 12.34 -16.73 3.49
C PRO A 6 13.17 -15.73 2.65
N SER A 7 14.40 -16.12 2.33
CA SER A 7 15.27 -15.34 1.47
C SER A 7 14.84 -15.45 0.00
N GLY A 8 14.91 -14.34 -0.73
CA GLY A 8 14.63 -14.28 -2.17
C GLY A 8 13.36 -13.50 -2.52
N THR A 9 13.25 -13.16 -3.81
CA THR A 9 12.07 -12.49 -4.35
C THR A 9 10.83 -13.37 -4.20
N ASN A 10 9.63 -12.79 -4.17
CA ASN A 10 8.39 -13.57 -4.30
C ASN A 10 7.93 -13.59 -5.77
N PRO A 11 8.55 -14.42 -6.66
CA PRO A 11 8.29 -14.38 -8.10
C PRO A 11 6.85 -14.74 -8.48
N HIS A 12 6.06 -15.27 -7.52
CA HIS A 12 4.69 -15.72 -7.73
C HIS A 12 3.64 -14.63 -7.54
N ARG A 13 3.96 -13.49 -6.91
CA ARG A 13 3.03 -12.36 -6.75
C ARG A 13 3.29 -11.34 -7.84
N LYS A 14 2.52 -11.42 -8.92
CA LYS A 14 2.57 -10.48 -10.04
C LYS A 14 1.18 -9.91 -10.30
N VAL A 15 1.12 -8.65 -10.71
CA VAL A 15 -0.10 -7.98 -11.17
C VAL A 15 0.20 -7.15 -12.41
N ARG A 16 -0.74 -7.15 -13.35
CA ARG A 16 -0.78 -6.20 -14.45
C ARG A 16 -1.65 -5.02 -14.03
N CYS A 17 -1.09 -3.82 -14.10
CA CYS A 17 -1.76 -2.57 -13.77
C CYS A 17 -2.19 -1.91 -15.08
N PRO A 18 -3.47 -1.97 -15.45
CA PRO A 18 -3.94 -1.37 -16.70
C PRO A 18 -3.98 0.15 -16.61
N VAL A 19 -4.02 0.81 -17.76
CA VAL A 19 -4.51 2.18 -17.86
C VAL A 19 -5.96 2.24 -17.37
N VAL A 20 -6.26 3.16 -16.46
CA VAL A 20 -7.63 3.38 -15.94
C VAL A 20 -8.09 4.81 -16.21
N ASP A 21 -9.38 5.08 -15.99
CA ASP A 21 -9.91 6.44 -16.06
C ASP A 21 -9.24 7.35 -15.02
N PRO A 22 -9.09 8.66 -15.31
CA PRO A 22 -8.51 9.58 -14.36
C PRO A 22 -9.38 9.67 -13.11
N TRP A 23 -8.72 9.77 -11.96
CA TRP A 23 -9.36 10.11 -10.70
C TRP A 23 -8.98 11.54 -10.32
N ASP A 24 -9.95 12.34 -9.89
CA ASP A 24 -9.76 13.76 -9.56
C ASP A 24 -9.32 13.99 -8.10
N GLY A 25 -9.28 12.95 -7.26
CA GLY A 25 -8.91 13.10 -5.86
C GLY A 25 -10.05 13.62 -4.98
N ALA A 26 -11.17 14.01 -5.56
CA ALA A 26 -12.21 14.81 -4.88
C ALA A 26 -13.44 14.00 -4.48
N SER A 27 -13.67 12.84 -5.12
CA SER A 27 -14.82 11.99 -4.81
C SER A 27 -14.48 10.50 -4.72
N LEU A 28 -15.13 9.82 -3.79
CA LEU A 28 -15.14 8.36 -3.68
C LEU A 28 -15.99 7.69 -4.78
N ASP A 29 -16.91 8.41 -5.42
CA ASP A 29 -17.67 7.88 -6.56
C ASP A 29 -16.77 7.77 -7.80
N ALA A 30 -15.90 8.76 -7.99
CA ALA A 30 -14.84 8.72 -8.98
C ALA A 30 -13.81 7.61 -8.69
N LEU A 31 -13.76 7.08 -7.45
CA LEU A 31 -12.99 5.88 -7.12
C LEU A 31 -13.69 4.56 -7.44
N ARG A 32 -14.94 4.53 -7.94
CA ARG A 32 -15.62 3.26 -8.27
C ARG A 32 -15.60 2.93 -9.76
N SER A 33 -15.66 3.94 -10.62
CA SER A 33 -15.71 3.78 -12.08
C SER A 33 -14.40 3.29 -12.73
N PRO A 34 -13.19 3.79 -12.36
CA PRO A 34 -11.96 3.53 -13.11
C PRO A 34 -11.51 2.06 -13.14
N TRP A 35 -11.98 1.23 -12.21
CA TRP A 35 -11.37 -0.08 -11.92
C TRP A 35 -11.95 -1.25 -12.71
N THR A 36 -12.78 -1.00 -13.71
CA THR A 36 -13.52 -2.06 -14.42
C THR A 36 -12.57 -3.05 -15.11
N GLY A 37 -11.37 -2.61 -15.53
CA GLY A 37 -10.31 -3.47 -16.08
C GLY A 37 -9.24 -3.93 -15.07
N ALA A 38 -9.24 -3.41 -13.84
CA ALA A 38 -8.16 -3.64 -12.88
C ALA A 38 -8.31 -4.99 -12.17
N ALA A 39 -7.19 -5.69 -11.95
CA ALA A 39 -7.19 -6.95 -11.21
C ALA A 39 -7.69 -6.76 -9.77
N ARG A 40 -8.40 -7.77 -9.26
CA ARG A 40 -8.82 -7.84 -7.85
C ARG A 40 -7.71 -8.46 -7.03
N LEU A 41 -7.01 -7.67 -6.24
CA LEU A 41 -5.98 -8.17 -5.33
C LEU A 41 -6.59 -8.35 -3.95
N LEU A 42 -6.39 -9.51 -3.32
CA LEU A 42 -6.85 -9.77 -1.96
C LEU A 42 -5.66 -9.84 -1.01
N LEU A 43 -5.79 -9.20 0.15
CA LEU A 43 -4.77 -9.28 1.19
C LEU A 43 -4.88 -10.62 1.94
N SER A 44 -3.73 -11.10 2.43
CA SER A 44 -3.60 -12.25 3.33
C SER A 44 -2.92 -11.80 4.61
N GLU A 45 -3.19 -12.45 5.73
CA GLU A 45 -2.47 -12.19 6.99
C GLU A 45 -0.96 -12.35 6.76
N ASN A 46 -0.19 -11.35 7.17
CA ASN A 46 1.16 -11.12 6.69
C ASN A 46 2.17 -12.16 7.20
N PHE A 47 1.99 -12.66 8.43
CA PHE A 47 2.93 -13.59 9.03
C PHE A 47 2.68 -15.05 8.60
N THR A 48 1.45 -15.42 8.32
CA THR A 48 1.01 -16.80 8.07
C THR A 48 0.55 -17.05 6.64
N GLY A 49 0.21 -16.00 5.88
CA GLY A 49 -0.38 -16.09 4.54
C GLY A 49 -1.82 -16.60 4.51
N ARG A 50 -2.47 -16.74 5.67
CA ARG A 50 -3.86 -17.19 5.79
C ARG A 50 -4.85 -16.05 5.45
N PRO A 51 -6.15 -16.34 5.27
CA PRO A 51 -7.15 -15.28 5.19
C PRO A 51 -7.06 -14.33 6.40
N PRO A 52 -7.16 -13.01 6.20
CA PRO A 52 -7.15 -12.03 7.29
C PRO A 52 -8.48 -12.10 8.06
N LEU A 53 -8.51 -11.48 9.24
CA LEU A 53 -9.71 -11.33 10.05
C LEU A 53 -10.82 -10.63 9.27
N TRP A 54 -10.49 -9.52 8.61
CA TRP A 54 -11.39 -8.79 7.74
C TRP A 54 -10.80 -8.67 6.33
N GLY A 55 -11.60 -9.00 5.33
CA GLY A 55 -11.17 -8.98 3.95
C GLY A 55 -10.82 -7.57 3.49
N THR A 56 -9.70 -7.44 2.78
CA THR A 56 -9.35 -6.20 2.09
C THR A 56 -9.07 -6.51 0.63
N GLU A 57 -9.75 -5.78 -0.24
CA GLU A 57 -9.57 -5.82 -1.68
C GLU A 57 -8.78 -4.59 -2.12
N VAL A 58 -7.82 -4.79 -3.01
CA VAL A 58 -7.04 -3.73 -3.63
C VAL A 58 -7.24 -3.77 -5.13
N ARG A 59 -7.42 -2.60 -5.74
CA ARG A 59 -7.36 -2.38 -7.19
C ARG A 59 -6.19 -1.45 -7.48
N VAL A 60 -5.46 -1.74 -8.54
CA VAL A 60 -4.31 -0.95 -8.98
C VAL A 60 -4.36 -0.77 -10.50
N GLY A 61 -3.99 0.43 -10.93
CA GLY A 61 -3.94 0.86 -12.31
C GLY A 61 -3.07 2.11 -12.41
N TRP A 62 -2.99 2.69 -13.59
CA TRP A 62 -2.24 3.93 -13.78
C TRP A 62 -2.91 4.84 -14.79
N HIS A 63 -2.64 6.14 -14.71
CA HIS A 63 -3.13 7.13 -15.67
C HIS A 63 -2.17 8.32 -15.70
N ALA A 64 -1.81 8.80 -16.90
CA ALA A 64 -1.05 10.05 -17.11
C ALA A 64 0.17 10.26 -16.17
N GLY A 65 0.90 9.19 -15.84
CA GLY A 65 2.07 9.28 -14.96
C GLY A 65 1.75 9.25 -13.46
N GLU A 66 0.59 8.72 -13.07
CA GLU A 66 0.20 8.48 -11.68
C GLU A 66 -0.13 7.00 -11.47
N LEU A 67 0.32 6.43 -10.33
CA LEU A 67 -0.15 5.14 -9.84
C LEU A 67 -1.45 5.37 -9.11
N LEU A 68 -2.51 4.70 -9.54
CA LEU A 68 -3.81 4.76 -8.89
C LEU A 68 -3.98 3.48 -8.07
N VAL A 69 -4.32 3.63 -6.79
CA VAL A 69 -4.57 2.51 -5.87
C VAL A 69 -5.90 2.73 -5.13
N LEU A 70 -6.72 1.70 -5.05
CA LEU A 70 -7.95 1.68 -4.25
C LEU A 70 -7.90 0.53 -3.24
N PHE A 71 -8.23 0.82 -2.00
CA PHE A 71 -8.50 -0.14 -0.94
C PHE A 71 -9.99 -0.17 -0.63
N LEU A 72 -10.57 -1.37 -0.60
CA LEU A 72 -11.90 -1.66 -0.10
C LEU A 72 -11.73 -2.56 1.14
N CYS A 73 -11.82 -1.94 2.31
CA CYS A 73 -11.55 -2.56 3.60
C CYS A 73 -12.88 -2.98 4.23
N GLN A 74 -13.08 -4.28 4.45
CA GLN A 74 -14.16 -4.74 5.31
C GLN A 74 -13.79 -4.41 6.76
N ASP A 75 -14.72 -3.82 7.49
CA ASP A 75 -14.55 -3.50 8.90
C ASP A 75 -15.91 -3.15 9.53
N PRO A 76 -16.40 -3.86 10.56
CA PRO A 76 -17.63 -3.46 11.23
C PRO A 76 -17.49 -2.16 12.03
N GLU A 77 -16.30 -1.78 12.51
CA GLU A 77 -16.09 -0.63 13.39
C GLU A 77 -14.76 0.10 13.10
N PRO A 78 -14.54 0.62 11.88
CA PRO A 78 -13.29 1.28 11.56
C PRO A 78 -13.13 2.56 12.36
N TRP A 79 -11.92 2.81 12.88
CA TRP A 79 -11.60 3.96 13.70
C TRP A 79 -10.21 4.55 13.41
N ALA A 80 -10.10 5.85 13.62
CA ALA A 80 -8.85 6.59 13.68
C ALA A 80 -9.05 7.86 14.51
N THR A 81 -7.99 8.32 15.15
CA THR A 81 -7.94 9.57 15.92
C THR A 81 -6.80 10.48 15.49
N LEU A 82 -5.79 9.93 14.81
CA LEU A 82 -4.67 10.70 14.26
C LEU A 82 -5.14 11.51 13.05
N THR A 83 -4.96 12.83 13.12
CA THR A 83 -5.34 13.79 12.06
C THR A 83 -4.17 14.60 11.52
N GLU A 84 -2.99 14.45 12.11
CA GLU A 84 -1.78 15.18 11.73
C GLU A 84 -1.06 14.40 10.61
N ARG A 85 -0.77 15.10 9.50
CA ARG A 85 0.06 14.55 8.41
C ARG A 85 1.43 14.15 8.97
N ASP A 86 1.97 13.04 8.48
CA ASP A 86 3.26 12.48 8.89
C ASP A 86 3.32 12.02 10.36
N GLY A 87 2.15 11.87 10.98
CA GLY A 87 1.99 11.23 12.28
C GLY A 87 2.17 9.71 12.24
N PRO A 88 2.19 9.04 13.40
CA PRO A 88 2.46 7.61 13.51
C PRO A 88 1.22 6.76 13.17
N LEU A 89 0.71 6.85 11.93
CA LEU A 89 -0.56 6.23 11.52
C LEU A 89 -0.59 4.71 11.72
N TRP A 90 0.56 4.04 11.64
CA TRP A 90 0.73 2.62 11.97
C TRP A 90 0.30 2.22 13.39
N GLU A 91 0.05 3.17 14.29
CA GLU A 91 -0.48 2.94 15.64
C GLU A 91 -1.99 2.68 15.68
N GLU A 92 -2.71 2.99 14.60
CA GLU A 92 -4.17 2.85 14.45
C GLU A 92 -4.53 1.94 13.26
N GLU A 93 -5.73 2.10 12.71
CA GLU A 93 -6.10 1.51 11.42
C GLU A 93 -5.53 2.32 10.27
N VAL A 94 -4.85 1.63 9.35
CA VAL A 94 -4.20 2.26 8.22
C VAL A 94 -4.05 1.29 7.06
N VAL A 95 -4.15 1.80 5.84
CA VAL A 95 -3.69 1.09 4.63
C VAL A 95 -2.37 1.67 4.18
N GLU A 96 -1.51 0.83 3.63
CA GLU A 96 -0.16 1.22 3.25
C GLU A 96 0.15 0.74 1.82
N VAL A 97 0.81 1.60 1.04
CA VAL A 97 1.35 1.29 -0.28
C VAL A 97 2.87 1.39 -0.21
N PHE A 98 3.55 0.32 -0.59
CA PHE A 98 4.99 0.28 -0.74
C PHE A 98 5.34 0.27 -2.22
N VAL A 99 6.22 1.18 -2.65
CA VAL A 99 6.66 1.32 -4.04
C VAL A 99 8.18 1.31 -4.10
N ASP A 100 8.75 0.25 -4.65
CA ASP A 100 10.14 0.19 -5.09
C ASP A 100 10.16 0.27 -6.64
N PRO A 101 10.35 1.47 -7.22
CA PRO A 101 10.37 1.65 -8.66
C PRO A 101 11.70 1.19 -9.28
N PHE A 102 12.76 1.03 -8.48
CA PHE A 102 14.11 0.65 -8.92
C PHE A 102 14.28 -0.87 -9.00
N GLY A 103 13.48 -1.61 -8.24
CA GLY A 103 13.40 -3.07 -8.27
C GLY A 103 14.50 -3.80 -7.49
N ASP A 104 15.43 -3.07 -6.88
CA ASP A 104 16.60 -3.61 -6.20
C ASP A 104 16.36 -3.96 -4.72
N GLY A 105 15.27 -3.45 -4.12
CA GLY A 105 14.95 -3.63 -2.71
C GLY A 105 15.88 -2.88 -1.74
N ASP A 106 16.68 -1.95 -2.24
CA ASP A 106 17.56 -1.09 -1.42
C ASP A 106 16.89 0.24 -1.08
N CYS A 107 16.04 0.77 -1.95
CA CYS A 107 15.31 2.01 -1.72
C CYS A 107 13.84 1.88 -2.15
N TYR A 108 12.92 2.43 -1.36
CA TYR A 108 11.50 2.41 -1.68
C TYR A 108 10.75 3.55 -0.98
N PHE A 109 9.53 3.80 -1.43
CA PHE A 109 8.61 4.78 -0.90
C PHE A 109 7.47 4.07 -0.17
N GLU A 110 7.00 4.66 0.91
CA GLU A 110 5.91 4.18 1.74
C GLU A 110 4.86 5.29 1.85
N PHE A 111 3.60 4.91 1.67
CA PHE A 111 2.45 5.80 1.74
C PHE A 111 1.40 5.17 2.63
N GLU A 112 0.95 5.88 3.65
CA GLU A 112 -0.05 5.44 4.60
C GLU A 112 -1.28 6.34 4.54
N VAL A 113 -2.48 5.76 4.56
CA VAL A 113 -3.75 6.50 4.64
C VAL A 113 -4.67 5.85 5.66
N ASN A 114 -5.13 6.64 6.63
CA ASN A 114 -6.07 6.17 7.65
C ASN A 114 -7.55 6.43 7.27
N PRO A 115 -8.54 5.90 8.02
CA PRO A 115 -9.96 6.13 7.76
C PRO A 115 -10.41 7.61 7.77
N LEU A 116 -9.64 8.51 8.39
CA LEU A 116 -9.90 9.96 8.41
C LEU A 116 -9.25 10.70 7.22
N ASN A 117 -8.66 9.96 6.27
CA ASN A 117 -7.87 10.50 5.16
C ASN A 117 -6.62 11.27 5.62
N THR A 118 -6.09 10.95 6.80
CA THR A 118 -4.78 11.44 7.24
C THR A 118 -3.71 10.63 6.54
N VAL A 119 -2.63 11.30 6.16
CA VAL A 119 -1.60 10.75 5.28
C VAL A 119 -0.25 10.81 5.97
N LEU A 120 0.54 9.77 5.77
CA LEU A 120 1.97 9.79 5.97
C LEU A 120 2.61 9.29 4.68
N ASP A 121 3.69 9.93 4.27
CA ASP A 121 4.54 9.45 3.21
C ASP A 121 6.00 9.62 3.56
N LEU A 122 6.83 8.67 3.12
CA LEU A 122 8.24 8.66 3.50
C LEU A 122 9.09 7.85 2.51
N PHE A 123 10.38 8.15 2.54
CA PHE A 123 11.39 7.42 1.80
C PHE A 123 12.15 6.48 2.72
N VAL A 124 12.31 5.22 2.31
CA VAL A 124 13.09 4.22 3.03
C VAL A 124 14.29 3.81 2.21
N ARG A 125 15.46 3.77 2.85
CA ARG A 125 16.70 3.26 2.24
C ARG A 125 17.42 2.28 3.14
N ARG A 126 18.06 1.30 2.54
CA ARG A 126 18.99 0.39 3.20
C ARG A 126 20.28 1.13 3.52
N VAL A 127 20.73 0.96 4.76
CA VAL A 127 22.04 1.38 5.25
C VAL A 127 22.71 0.20 5.92
N ARG A 128 24.00 0.33 6.25
CA ARG A 128 24.78 -0.75 6.90
C ARG A 128 24.13 -1.31 8.17
N THR A 129 23.35 -0.51 8.88
CA THR A 129 22.70 -0.85 10.16
C THR A 129 21.23 -1.27 10.03
N GLY A 130 20.71 -1.46 8.81
CA GLY A 130 19.32 -1.83 8.56
C GLY A 130 18.61 -0.84 7.65
N LEU A 131 17.31 -0.62 7.87
CA LEU A 131 16.52 0.33 7.09
C LEU A 131 16.46 1.68 7.82
N ARG A 132 16.68 2.77 7.07
CA ARG A 132 16.51 4.13 7.55
C ARG A 132 15.28 4.74 6.87
N LYS A 133 14.33 5.17 7.69
CA LYS A 133 13.13 5.93 7.29
C LYS A 133 13.44 7.42 7.28
N ASP A 134 13.02 8.10 6.24
CA ASP A 134 13.14 9.55 6.06
C ASP A 134 11.74 10.16 6.00
N PHE A 135 11.24 10.53 7.17
CA PHE A 135 9.91 11.14 7.36
C PHE A 135 9.85 12.61 6.89
N ALA A 136 10.97 13.19 6.44
CA ALA A 136 11.00 14.54 5.89
C ALA A 136 10.80 14.56 4.36
N TRP A 137 10.78 13.39 3.71
CA TRP A 137 10.45 13.28 2.31
C TRP A 137 8.94 13.43 2.12
N ASP A 138 8.52 14.25 1.15
CA ASP A 138 7.12 14.56 0.87
C ASP A 138 6.84 14.32 -0.62
N CYS A 139 5.76 13.60 -0.93
CA CYS A 139 5.37 13.28 -2.28
C CYS A 139 4.59 14.44 -2.91
N ASP A 140 5.29 15.28 -3.68
CA ASP A 140 4.66 16.38 -4.40
C ASP A 140 3.52 15.89 -5.30
N GLY A 141 2.32 16.44 -5.08
CA GLY A 141 1.12 16.13 -5.83
C GLY A 141 0.43 14.81 -5.49
N LEU A 142 0.79 14.16 -4.38
CA LEU A 142 0.01 13.04 -3.83
C LEU A 142 -1.44 13.48 -3.59
N ARG A 143 -2.39 12.69 -4.08
CA ARG A 143 -3.83 12.91 -3.83
C ARG A 143 -4.43 11.68 -3.15
N THR A 144 -5.20 11.90 -2.10
CA THR A 144 -5.84 10.83 -1.33
C THR A 144 -7.28 11.18 -0.99
N ALA A 145 -8.12 10.14 -0.87
CA ALA A 145 -9.45 10.25 -0.29
C ALA A 145 -9.74 8.99 0.52
N ALA A 146 -10.44 9.16 1.63
CA ALA A 146 -10.94 8.05 2.42
C ALA A 146 -12.38 8.31 2.84
N GLY A 147 -13.11 7.25 3.16
CA GLY A 147 -14.44 7.39 3.73
C GLY A 147 -15.06 6.08 4.18
N ARG A 148 -16.17 6.20 4.90
CA ARG A 148 -16.90 5.05 5.45
C ARG A 148 -17.80 4.44 4.40
N LEU A 149 -17.93 3.12 4.47
CA LEU A 149 -18.88 2.29 3.77
C LEU A 149 -19.79 1.62 4.79
N THR A 150 -20.95 1.12 4.36
CA THR A 150 -21.86 0.37 5.24
C THR A 150 -21.21 -0.87 5.88
N TYR A 151 -20.19 -1.44 5.23
CA TYR A 151 -19.51 -2.67 5.63
C TYR A 151 -18.01 -2.46 5.96
N GLY A 152 -17.57 -1.20 6.10
CA GLY A 152 -16.16 -0.88 6.34
C GLY A 152 -15.77 0.51 5.86
N TRP A 153 -14.66 0.59 5.13
CA TRP A 153 -14.14 1.86 4.65
C TRP A 153 -13.37 1.69 3.34
N VAL A 154 -13.10 2.82 2.71
CA VAL A 154 -12.38 2.91 1.44
C VAL A 154 -11.27 3.93 1.57
N ALA A 155 -10.17 3.68 0.87
CA ALA A 155 -9.09 4.64 0.68
C ALA A 155 -8.60 4.59 -0.77
N GLY A 156 -8.38 5.75 -1.37
CA GLY A 156 -7.84 5.92 -2.71
C GLY A 156 -6.57 6.76 -2.67
N LEU A 157 -5.59 6.40 -3.50
CA LEU A 157 -4.33 7.11 -3.67
C LEU A 157 -4.05 7.33 -5.15
N ALA A 158 -3.62 8.53 -5.51
CA ALA A 158 -2.99 8.86 -6.78
C ALA A 158 -1.57 9.35 -6.50
N ILE A 159 -0.60 8.54 -6.87
CA ILE A 159 0.81 8.73 -6.54
C ILE A 159 1.56 9.14 -7.81
N PRO A 160 2.04 10.39 -7.92
CA PRO A 160 2.74 10.85 -9.11
C PRO A 160 4.09 10.16 -9.28
N PHE A 161 4.35 9.62 -10.47
CA PHE A 161 5.62 8.96 -10.77
C PHE A 161 6.81 9.92 -10.67
N ARG A 162 6.59 11.21 -10.95
CA ARG A 162 7.62 12.26 -10.85
C ARG A 162 8.26 12.35 -9.46
N SER A 163 7.52 11.97 -8.42
CA SER A 163 8.00 12.01 -7.04
C SER A 163 9.07 10.93 -6.75
N PHE A 164 9.18 9.92 -7.61
CA PHE A 164 10.18 8.87 -7.51
C PHE A 164 11.52 9.21 -8.21
N GLY A 165 11.67 10.39 -8.81
CA GLY A 165 12.86 10.75 -9.57
C GLY A 165 12.89 10.06 -10.95
N ASN A 166 13.95 9.31 -11.25
CA ASN A 166 14.02 8.53 -12.50
C ASN A 166 13.21 7.23 -12.34
N TRP A 167 11.92 7.34 -12.63
CA TRP A 167 10.91 6.34 -12.29
C TRP A 167 10.64 5.31 -13.39
N GLU A 168 11.29 5.45 -14.56
CA GLU A 168 11.06 4.59 -15.71
C GLU A 168 11.01 3.12 -15.28
N PRO A 169 9.90 2.40 -15.54
CA PRO A 169 9.77 1.02 -15.09
C PRO A 169 10.95 0.21 -15.57
N THR A 170 11.55 -0.56 -14.67
CA THR A 170 12.60 -1.51 -15.06
C THR A 170 12.06 -2.46 -16.12
N ALA A 171 12.94 -3.17 -16.84
CA ALA A 171 12.52 -4.24 -17.75
C ALA A 171 11.64 -5.31 -17.07
N THR A 172 11.68 -5.40 -15.74
CA THR A 172 10.86 -6.31 -14.94
C THR A 172 9.59 -5.67 -14.37
N GLY A 173 9.41 -4.35 -14.47
CA GLY A 173 8.33 -3.61 -13.82
C GLY A 173 8.72 -3.05 -12.46
N TRP A 174 7.74 -2.56 -11.71
CA TRP A 174 7.93 -2.04 -10.35
C TRP A 174 7.70 -3.10 -9.30
N ARG A 175 8.30 -2.93 -8.13
CA ARG A 175 8.04 -3.80 -6.98
C ARG A 175 7.08 -3.11 -6.02
N LEU A 176 5.93 -3.72 -5.78
CA LEU A 176 4.86 -3.14 -4.96
C LEU A 176 4.47 -4.07 -3.80
N ASN A 177 3.98 -3.48 -2.73
CA ASN A 177 3.12 -4.17 -1.79
C ASN A 177 1.97 -3.27 -1.35
N PHE A 178 0.86 -3.91 -0.99
CA PHE A 178 -0.32 -3.26 -0.47
C PHE A 178 -0.63 -3.92 0.86
N CYS A 179 -0.74 -3.12 1.90
CA CYS A 179 -0.85 -3.61 3.27
C CYS A 179 -1.99 -2.94 3.99
N ARG A 180 -2.43 -3.57 5.08
CA ARG A 180 -3.34 -2.98 6.06
C ARG A 180 -2.91 -3.40 7.45
N ILE A 181 -2.86 -2.43 8.36
CA ILE A 181 -2.87 -2.69 9.80
C ILE A 181 -4.31 -2.56 10.26
N GLU A 182 -4.83 -3.65 10.79
CA GLU A 182 -6.17 -3.73 11.38
C GLU A 182 -6.04 -3.76 12.90
N ARG A 183 -6.79 -2.90 13.60
CA ARG A 183 -6.70 -2.76 15.06
C ARG A 183 -8.09 -2.78 15.72
N PRO A 184 -8.73 -3.95 15.84
CA PRO A 184 -10.01 -4.03 16.50
C PRO A 184 -9.87 -3.70 17.99
N ARG A 185 -10.75 -2.88 18.55
CA ARG A 185 -10.69 -2.43 19.97
C ARG A 185 -10.56 -3.55 21.00
N ASN A 186 -11.10 -4.74 20.69
CA ASN A 186 -11.18 -5.87 21.60
C ASN A 186 -10.31 -7.07 21.16
N ARG A 187 -9.36 -6.87 20.24
CA ARG A 187 -8.49 -7.94 19.73
C ARG A 187 -7.06 -7.44 19.50
N PRO A 188 -6.07 -8.35 19.42
CA PRO A 188 -4.74 -7.97 18.97
C PRO A 188 -4.79 -7.39 17.56
N ARG A 189 -3.85 -6.48 17.27
CA ARG A 189 -3.66 -5.98 15.90
C ARG A 189 -3.34 -7.11 14.94
N GLU A 190 -3.76 -6.95 13.69
CA GLU A 190 -3.43 -7.84 12.59
C GLU A 190 -2.72 -7.05 11.47
N LEU A 191 -1.71 -7.66 10.86
CA LEU A 191 -1.06 -7.13 9.67
C LEU A 191 -1.49 -8.00 8.50
N SER A 192 -1.96 -7.39 7.41
CA SER A 192 -2.30 -8.10 6.17
C SER A 192 -1.62 -7.44 4.98
N ALA A 193 -1.23 -8.25 4.00
CA ALA A 193 -0.49 -7.80 2.82
C ALA A 193 -0.89 -8.60 1.56
N TRP A 194 -0.78 -7.97 0.39
CA TRP A 194 -1.03 -8.62 -0.89
C TRP A 194 0.05 -9.67 -1.19
N SER A 195 1.31 -9.30 -0.94
CA SER A 195 2.43 -10.22 -0.88
C SER A 195 2.91 -10.35 0.56
N PRO A 196 2.44 -11.38 1.31
CA PRO A 196 2.88 -11.63 2.69
C PRO A 196 4.40 -11.70 2.81
N THR A 197 4.94 -10.97 3.77
CA THR A 197 6.38 -10.96 4.05
C THR A 197 6.82 -12.17 4.88
N PHE A 198 5.87 -12.86 5.53
CA PHE A 198 6.12 -13.91 6.52
C PHE A 198 7.01 -13.42 7.69
N ALA A 199 6.96 -12.12 7.96
CA ALA A 199 7.63 -11.45 9.07
C ALA A 199 6.61 -10.64 9.88
N LYS A 200 7.02 -10.16 11.06
CA LYS A 200 6.19 -9.28 11.90
C LYS A 200 6.19 -7.81 11.45
N THR A 201 6.59 -7.56 10.21
CA THR A 201 6.81 -6.24 9.60
C THR A 201 6.55 -6.31 8.10
N PHE A 202 6.11 -5.21 7.50
CA PHE A 202 5.99 -5.07 6.04
C PHE A 202 7.32 -4.72 5.37
N HIS A 203 8.31 -4.24 6.14
CA HIS A 203 9.61 -3.78 5.67
C HIS A 203 10.57 -4.91 5.26
N VAL A 204 10.14 -5.73 4.31
CA VAL A 204 10.91 -6.81 3.68
C VAL A 204 10.78 -6.64 2.17
N PRO A 205 11.51 -5.68 1.55
CA PRO A 205 11.32 -5.31 0.14
C PRO A 205 11.56 -6.49 -0.83
N GLU A 206 12.37 -7.47 -0.41
CA GLU A 206 12.57 -8.72 -1.14
C GLU A 206 11.24 -9.48 -1.34
N ARG A 207 10.24 -9.26 -0.49
CA ARG A 207 8.93 -9.92 -0.56
C ARG A 207 7.89 -9.10 -1.33
N PHE A 208 8.19 -7.87 -1.76
CA PHE A 208 7.28 -7.09 -2.60
C PHE A 208 6.99 -7.85 -3.90
N GLY A 209 5.74 -7.78 -4.36
CA GLY A 209 5.32 -8.39 -5.62
C GLY A 209 5.71 -7.53 -6.81
N LEU A 210 5.51 -8.05 -8.02
CA LEU A 210 5.84 -7.38 -9.27
C LEU A 210 4.60 -6.73 -9.88
N ALA A 211 4.72 -5.49 -10.32
CA ALA A 211 3.69 -4.74 -11.02
C ALA A 211 4.18 -4.36 -12.43
N GLU A 212 3.49 -4.88 -13.44
CA GLU A 212 3.67 -4.51 -14.84
C GLU A 212 2.67 -3.40 -15.16
N LEU A 213 3.15 -2.19 -15.42
CA LEU A 213 2.32 -1.12 -15.97
C LEU A 213 2.04 -1.44 -17.45
N ALA A 214 0.77 -1.58 -17.82
CA ALA A 214 0.37 -2.04 -19.16
C ALA A 214 -0.91 -1.40 -19.68
#